data_AF-A0A2E3DGD0-F1
#
_entry.id   AF-A0A2E3DGD0-F1
#
_cell.length_a   1.000
_cell.length_b   1.000
_cell.length_c   1.000
_cell.angle_alpha   90.00
_cell.angle_beta   90.00
_cell.angle_gamma   90.00
#
_symmetry.space_group_name_H-M   'P 1'
#
loop_
_entity.id
_entity.type
_entity.pdbx_description
1 polymer ?
#
loop_
_entity_poly.entity_id
_entity_poly.type
_entity_poly.pdbx_seq_one_letter_code
_entity_poly.pdbx_strand_id
1 'polypeptide(L)'
;MRIAVAGVLIGDLIDRLIEFQHFYSVNGVIPFTSAQEYYAEMPTWSFHLLIQSDTYQLILFGFHLVFAIGLLLGFRSRLAAAGCWFLFASLIARAPVLLTGGDMLMASMLFWLMWIPSGRFISLDSKSRSATNRSGRTICGLATAGILMQFVVMYTLTGIYKWNPEWHNGTALFMIMDDQALTKPLGIWLTQYPGVLKLLTYGTLALELAAPVLLLSPVATQRFRSIGVISYIGLHAGIFLTIEVLGFSPISMAGLLGLTPALLWSYRPLKTLANRFGISNPDSEYSTTENNPDGSVKLSGQPLSPGSKFREFCAGSGLTCMLFFATWQMLLHGELVPMQYKVNWAVHQLRMDQTWTMFHIPSQLCYRYLLEGRDSNGEFVDLLRGYKTRETVDDIPDVPDEPIRFESSRWLLLYRQMGSAQYFNQQLHTIRYLRTHNPAATDLPTAAELDIKEVVFHGAAGTREIRDLSDLVLLSHVDFRAKGGYQSGQSHGVWEHYRDDGSLDSKGTYDYGLRHGAWSFYHPNGQLASEGRFDLGHEHGLWTMYDEAGNRTAHGEFVDGQKEGTWTFWYENGGMSTGFFKDDELVN
;
A
#
# COMPACT_ATOMS: atom_id res chain seq x y z
N MET A 1 8.64 -24.91 -1.11
CA MET A 1 8.80 -23.52 -1.63
C MET A 1 8.07 -23.28 -2.94
N ARG A 2 8.56 -23.68 -4.13
CA ARG A 2 7.95 -23.34 -5.45
C ARG A 2 6.43 -23.52 -5.51
N ILE A 3 5.97 -24.73 -5.18
CA ILE A 3 4.55 -25.09 -5.19
C ILE A 3 3.75 -24.22 -4.22
N ALA A 4 4.27 -23.99 -3.01
CA ALA A 4 3.61 -23.17 -2.00
C ALA A 4 3.54 -21.70 -2.41
N VAL A 5 4.64 -21.11 -2.91
CA VAL A 5 4.66 -19.72 -3.40
C VAL A 5 3.69 -19.54 -4.56
N ALA A 6 3.68 -20.46 -5.53
CA ALA A 6 2.75 -20.42 -6.65
C ALA A 6 1.29 -20.58 -6.20
N GLY A 7 1.01 -21.46 -5.21
CA GLY A 7 -0.32 -21.63 -4.65
C GLY A 7 -0.82 -20.36 -3.94
N VAL A 8 0.03 -19.72 -3.15
CA VAL A 8 -0.30 -18.44 -2.50
C VAL A 8 -0.51 -17.33 -3.53
N LEU A 9 0.32 -17.26 -4.58
CA LEU A 9 0.14 -16.32 -5.69
C LEU A 9 -1.19 -16.53 -6.43
N ILE A 10 -1.57 -17.77 -6.71
CA ILE A 10 -2.86 -18.08 -7.35
C ILE A 10 -4.02 -17.65 -6.43
N GLY A 11 -3.91 -17.93 -5.12
CA GLY A 11 -4.91 -17.48 -4.14
C GLY A 11 -5.04 -15.96 -4.12
N ASP A 12 -3.93 -15.24 -4.07
CA ASP A 12 -3.89 -13.77 -4.13
C ASP A 12 -4.53 -13.24 -5.43
N LEU A 13 -4.22 -13.85 -6.59
CA LEU A 13 -4.82 -13.44 -7.87
C LEU A 13 -6.32 -13.66 -7.91
N ILE A 14 -6.83 -14.77 -7.35
CA ILE A 14 -8.26 -15.04 -7.26
C ILE A 14 -8.92 -14.01 -6.34
N ASP A 15 -8.34 -13.74 -5.18
CA ASP A 15 -8.80 -12.72 -4.24
C ASP A 15 -8.81 -11.32 -4.87
N ARG A 16 -7.84 -11.00 -5.75
CA ARG A 16 -7.82 -9.76 -6.56
C ARG A 16 -8.89 -9.73 -7.64
N LEU A 17 -9.21 -10.86 -8.25
CA LEU A 17 -10.25 -10.96 -9.25
C LEU A 17 -11.66 -10.84 -8.66
N ILE A 18 -11.89 -11.35 -7.43
CA ILE A 18 -13.17 -11.18 -6.73
C ILE A 18 -13.49 -9.70 -6.55
N GLU A 19 -12.49 -8.89 -6.19
CA GLU A 19 -12.65 -7.45 -5.98
C GLU A 19 -12.25 -6.59 -7.19
N PHE A 20 -12.21 -7.19 -8.38
CA PHE A 20 -11.72 -6.54 -9.59
C PHE A 20 -12.42 -5.21 -9.86
N GLN A 21 -13.75 -5.19 -9.74
CA GLN A 21 -14.57 -4.01 -10.02
C GLN A 21 -14.24 -2.83 -9.11
N HIS A 22 -13.86 -3.11 -7.86
CA HIS A 22 -13.52 -2.07 -6.90
C HIS A 22 -12.10 -1.55 -7.11
N PHE A 23 -11.09 -2.43 -7.20
CA PHE A 23 -9.69 -1.98 -7.09
C PHE A 23 -8.92 -1.96 -8.43
N TYR A 24 -9.38 -2.67 -9.45
CA TYR A 24 -8.62 -2.89 -10.69
C TYR A 24 -9.36 -2.47 -11.97
N SER A 25 -10.67 -2.24 -11.91
CA SER A 25 -11.43 -1.61 -12.99
C SER A 25 -10.95 -0.18 -13.24
N VAL A 26 -11.15 0.30 -14.46
CA VAL A 26 -10.89 1.68 -14.89
C VAL A 26 -11.67 2.69 -14.04
N ASN A 27 -12.89 2.33 -13.63
CA ASN A 27 -13.80 3.19 -12.87
C ASN A 27 -13.92 2.76 -11.40
N GLY A 28 -13.03 1.88 -10.93
CA GLY A 28 -12.99 1.46 -9.54
C GLY A 28 -12.58 2.60 -8.58
N VAL A 29 -12.52 2.28 -7.30
CA VAL A 29 -12.08 3.19 -6.23
C VAL A 29 -10.65 3.69 -6.45
N ILE A 30 -9.82 2.93 -7.18
CA ILE A 30 -8.49 3.34 -7.66
C ILE A 30 -8.54 3.50 -9.19
N PRO A 31 -9.00 4.65 -9.73
CA PRO A 31 -9.07 4.87 -11.16
C PRO A 31 -7.71 4.72 -11.86
N PHE A 32 -7.76 4.42 -13.14
CA PHE A 32 -6.54 4.30 -13.95
C PHE A 32 -5.73 5.60 -13.97
N THR A 33 -6.40 6.75 -14.06
CA THR A 33 -5.75 8.07 -14.10
C THR A 33 -5.06 8.42 -12.78
N SER A 34 -5.69 8.14 -11.63
CA SER A 34 -5.09 8.40 -10.32
C SER A 34 -3.85 7.55 -10.08
N ALA A 35 -3.88 6.29 -10.53
CA ALA A 35 -2.72 5.42 -10.46
C ALA A 35 -1.56 5.90 -11.35
N GLN A 36 -1.84 6.53 -12.50
CA GLN A 36 -0.80 7.16 -13.33
C GLN A 36 -0.26 8.45 -12.70
N GLU A 37 -1.11 9.28 -12.10
CA GLU A 37 -0.70 10.51 -11.39
C GLU A 37 0.30 10.23 -10.27
N TYR A 38 0.12 9.11 -9.52
CA TYR A 38 1.07 8.68 -8.51
C TYR A 38 2.51 8.54 -9.07
N TYR A 39 2.64 8.20 -10.35
CA TYR A 39 3.92 8.06 -11.04
C TYR A 39 4.27 9.24 -11.97
N ALA A 40 3.53 10.37 -11.92
CA ALA A 40 3.77 11.50 -12.82
C ALA A 40 5.22 12.04 -12.73
N GLU A 41 5.82 12.01 -11.53
CA GLU A 41 7.21 12.43 -11.28
C GLU A 41 8.21 11.26 -11.22
N MET A 42 7.78 10.02 -11.48
CA MET A 42 8.61 8.81 -11.29
C MET A 42 8.43 7.81 -12.44
N PRO A 43 9.51 7.44 -13.17
CA PRO A 43 9.40 6.43 -14.23
C PRO A 43 8.83 5.10 -13.71
N THR A 44 7.84 4.55 -14.41
CA THR A 44 7.22 3.25 -14.11
C THR A 44 7.08 2.38 -15.37
N TRP A 45 7.36 1.07 -15.26
CA TRP A 45 7.28 0.14 -16.40
C TRP A 45 6.02 -0.75 -16.38
N SER A 46 5.01 -0.40 -15.58
CA SER A 46 3.85 -1.27 -15.35
C SER A 46 2.99 -1.49 -16.61
N PHE A 47 2.89 -2.75 -17.04
CA PHE A 47 1.94 -3.21 -18.05
C PHE A 47 0.48 -2.87 -17.73
N HIS A 48 0.10 -2.95 -16.45
CA HIS A 48 -1.22 -2.59 -15.95
C HIS A 48 -1.53 -1.08 -16.04
N LEU A 49 -0.55 -0.22 -16.33
CA LEU A 49 -0.70 1.23 -16.52
C LEU A 49 -0.55 1.66 -18.00
N LEU A 50 -0.54 0.72 -18.94
CA LEU A 50 -0.38 1.03 -20.38
C LEU A 50 -1.70 1.36 -21.08
N ILE A 51 -2.78 0.65 -20.74
CA ILE A 51 -4.07 0.77 -21.44
C ILE A 51 -5.22 0.87 -20.42
N GLN A 52 -6.02 1.93 -20.57
CA GLN A 52 -7.22 2.18 -19.79
C GLN A 52 -8.40 1.32 -20.30
N SER A 53 -8.42 0.03 -19.95
CA SER A 53 -9.49 -0.89 -20.33
C SER A 53 -9.63 -2.06 -19.36
N ASP A 54 -10.83 -2.33 -18.85
CA ASP A 54 -11.12 -3.48 -17.97
C ASP A 54 -10.79 -4.81 -18.65
N THR A 55 -11.10 -4.93 -19.94
CA THR A 55 -10.78 -6.12 -20.72
C THR A 55 -9.27 -6.35 -20.77
N TYR A 56 -8.49 -5.29 -20.98
CA TYR A 56 -7.04 -5.38 -20.97
C TYR A 56 -6.49 -5.79 -19.60
N GLN A 57 -7.03 -5.24 -18.50
CA GLN A 57 -6.64 -5.64 -17.15
C GLN A 57 -6.94 -7.14 -16.91
N LEU A 58 -8.13 -7.61 -17.27
CA LEU A 58 -8.51 -9.02 -17.14
C LEU A 58 -7.61 -9.95 -17.97
N ILE A 59 -7.18 -9.52 -19.17
CA ILE A 59 -6.22 -10.27 -19.99
C ILE A 59 -4.88 -10.41 -19.26
N LEU A 60 -4.37 -9.34 -18.63
CA LEU A 60 -3.13 -9.40 -17.84
C LEU A 60 -3.26 -10.32 -16.63
N PHE A 61 -4.40 -10.29 -15.92
CA PHE A 61 -4.70 -11.26 -14.86
C PHE A 61 -4.71 -12.70 -15.39
N GLY A 62 -5.30 -12.93 -16.56
CA GLY A 62 -5.31 -14.23 -17.23
C GLY A 62 -3.91 -14.73 -17.56
N PHE A 63 -3.05 -13.88 -18.15
CA PHE A 63 -1.65 -14.22 -18.40
C PHE A 63 -0.90 -14.51 -17.11
N HIS A 64 -1.15 -13.74 -16.05
CA HIS A 64 -0.51 -13.95 -14.76
C HIS A 64 -0.91 -15.31 -14.18
N LEU A 65 -2.19 -15.66 -14.23
CA LEU A 65 -2.68 -16.97 -13.79
C LEU A 65 -2.04 -18.12 -14.59
N VAL A 66 -1.87 -17.98 -15.91
CA VAL A 66 -1.17 -18.97 -16.74
C VAL A 66 0.27 -19.16 -16.29
N PHE A 67 1.01 -18.08 -16.05
CA PHE A 67 2.38 -18.17 -15.53
C PHE A 67 2.43 -18.77 -14.12
N ALA A 68 1.49 -18.41 -13.25
CA ALA A 68 1.41 -18.92 -11.88
C ALA A 68 1.10 -20.43 -11.85
N ILE A 69 0.18 -20.90 -12.70
CA ILE A 69 -0.09 -22.33 -12.92
C ILE A 69 1.15 -23.03 -13.50
N GLY A 70 1.83 -22.41 -14.47
CA GLY A 70 3.10 -22.89 -15.01
C GLY A 70 4.15 -23.07 -13.92
N LEU A 71 4.27 -22.11 -13.00
CA LEU A 71 5.18 -22.17 -11.86
C LEU A 71 4.78 -23.25 -10.86
N LEU A 72 3.49 -23.40 -10.58
CA LEU A 72 2.93 -24.45 -9.70
C LEU A 72 3.30 -25.84 -10.23
N LEU A 73 2.97 -26.11 -11.50
CA LEU A 73 3.26 -27.36 -12.19
C LEU A 73 4.76 -27.57 -12.47
N GLY A 74 5.56 -26.51 -12.38
CA GLY A 74 6.98 -26.53 -12.71
C GLY A 74 7.21 -26.76 -14.21
N PHE A 75 6.45 -26.07 -15.05
CA PHE A 75 6.65 -25.96 -16.50
C PHE A 75 7.51 -24.74 -16.80
N ARG A 76 8.69 -24.95 -17.37
CA ARG A 76 9.73 -23.93 -17.60
C ARG A 76 9.88 -23.03 -16.38
N SER A 77 10.13 -23.63 -15.22
CA SER A 77 9.89 -23.04 -13.90
C SER A 77 10.54 -21.66 -13.71
N ARG A 78 11.72 -21.43 -14.28
CA ARG A 78 12.42 -20.14 -14.21
C ARG A 78 11.76 -19.05 -15.05
N LEU A 79 11.32 -19.40 -16.26
CA LEU A 79 10.58 -18.47 -17.12
C LEU A 79 9.18 -18.19 -16.56
N ALA A 80 8.54 -19.22 -15.99
CA ALA A 80 7.28 -19.05 -15.29
C ALA A 80 7.43 -18.10 -14.09
N ALA A 81 8.48 -18.27 -13.29
CA ALA A 81 8.79 -17.35 -12.19
C ALA A 81 9.07 -15.92 -12.69
N ALA A 82 9.79 -15.77 -13.80
CA ALA A 82 10.04 -14.45 -14.40
C ALA A 82 8.74 -13.77 -14.87
N GLY A 83 7.87 -14.51 -15.58
CA GLY A 83 6.56 -14.00 -16.01
C GLY A 83 5.67 -13.61 -14.82
N CYS A 84 5.65 -14.43 -13.76
CA CYS A 84 4.97 -14.08 -12.51
C CYS A 84 5.57 -12.82 -11.89
N TRP A 85 6.89 -12.70 -11.83
CA TRP A 85 7.55 -11.55 -11.23
C TRP A 85 7.23 -10.25 -11.98
N PHE A 86 7.33 -10.25 -13.31
CA PHE A 86 7.01 -9.07 -14.14
C PHE A 86 5.55 -8.64 -14.01
N LEU A 87 4.62 -9.61 -14.08
CA LEU A 87 3.18 -9.31 -13.98
C LEU A 87 2.78 -8.93 -12.56
N PHE A 88 3.36 -9.55 -11.53
CA PHE A 88 3.11 -9.20 -10.14
C PHE A 88 3.64 -7.80 -9.80
N ALA A 89 4.89 -7.50 -10.15
CA ALA A 89 5.48 -6.18 -9.92
C ALA A 89 4.71 -5.08 -10.67
N SER A 90 4.20 -5.38 -11.86
CA SER A 90 3.30 -4.50 -12.62
C SER A 90 1.93 -4.35 -11.93
N LEU A 91 1.33 -5.45 -11.45
CA LEU A 91 0.03 -5.42 -10.79
C LEU A 91 0.06 -4.58 -9.52
N ILE A 92 1.07 -4.76 -8.67
CA ILE A 92 1.20 -3.98 -7.44
C ILE A 92 1.61 -2.52 -7.73
N ALA A 93 2.19 -2.23 -8.91
CA ALA A 93 2.37 -0.86 -9.38
C ALA A 93 1.04 -0.19 -9.76
N ARG A 94 0.01 -0.95 -10.14
CA ARG A 94 -1.29 -0.37 -10.51
C ARG A 94 -2.09 0.13 -9.30
N ALA A 95 -1.81 -0.42 -8.12
CA ALA A 95 -2.51 -0.07 -6.87
C ALA A 95 -1.51 0.12 -5.72
N PRO A 96 -0.64 1.17 -5.77
CA PRO A 96 0.40 1.38 -4.77
C PRO A 96 -0.17 1.59 -3.36
N VAL A 97 -1.37 2.16 -3.24
CA VAL A 97 -2.08 2.35 -1.97
C VAL A 97 -2.45 1.03 -1.28
N LEU A 98 -2.47 -0.09 -2.01
CA LEU A 98 -2.79 -1.42 -1.45
C LEU A 98 -1.53 -2.25 -1.14
N LEU A 99 -0.34 -1.65 -1.20
CA LEU A 99 0.91 -2.37 -0.96
C LEU A 99 1.07 -2.77 0.50
N THR A 100 1.51 -4.01 0.69
CA THR A 100 1.88 -4.57 1.99
C THR A 100 3.29 -5.17 1.97
N GLY A 101 3.85 -5.43 3.15
CA GLY A 101 5.06 -6.24 3.27
C GLY A 101 4.90 -7.65 2.66
N GLY A 102 3.67 -8.17 2.57
CA GLY A 102 3.37 -9.44 1.89
C GLY A 102 3.68 -9.37 0.40
N ASP A 103 3.25 -8.29 -0.27
CA ASP A 103 3.51 -8.07 -1.69
C ASP A 103 5.01 -7.95 -1.97
N MET A 104 5.74 -7.20 -1.13
CA MET A 104 7.19 -7.09 -1.22
C MET A 104 7.87 -8.44 -1.09
N LEU A 105 7.45 -9.25 -0.11
CA LEU A 105 8.00 -10.59 0.07
C LEU A 105 7.64 -11.52 -1.10
N MET A 106 6.44 -11.43 -1.67
CA MET A 106 6.06 -12.19 -2.86
C MET A 106 6.97 -11.85 -4.03
N ALA A 107 7.18 -10.56 -4.30
CA ALA A 107 8.07 -10.08 -5.35
C ALA A 107 9.49 -10.62 -5.14
N SER A 108 10.03 -10.56 -3.92
CA SER A 108 11.32 -11.18 -3.58
C SER A 108 11.34 -12.68 -3.83
N MET A 109 10.31 -13.43 -3.39
CA MET A 109 10.26 -14.89 -3.58
C MET A 109 10.23 -15.27 -5.06
N LEU A 110 9.43 -14.57 -5.87
CA LEU A 110 9.38 -14.76 -7.32
C LEU A 110 10.72 -14.42 -7.97
N PHE A 111 11.37 -13.34 -7.52
CA PHE A 111 12.70 -12.96 -8.01
C PHE A 111 13.72 -14.07 -7.80
N TRP A 112 13.82 -14.60 -6.59
CA TRP A 112 14.77 -15.68 -6.29
C TRP A 112 14.45 -16.97 -7.05
N LEU A 113 13.16 -17.26 -7.24
CA LEU A 113 12.71 -18.42 -8.02
C LEU A 113 13.10 -18.38 -9.50
N MET A 114 13.36 -17.19 -10.07
CA MET A 114 13.91 -17.08 -11.43
C MET A 114 15.28 -17.76 -11.57
N TRP A 115 16.07 -17.77 -10.49
CA TRP A 115 17.46 -18.20 -10.52
C TRP A 115 17.65 -19.60 -9.92
N ILE A 116 16.81 -19.96 -8.94
CA ILE A 116 16.83 -21.27 -8.27
C ILE A 116 16.34 -22.37 -9.22
N PRO A 117 16.98 -23.56 -9.26
CA PRO A 117 16.54 -24.72 -10.05
C PRO A 117 15.32 -25.40 -9.42
N SER A 118 14.25 -24.66 -9.20
CA SER A 118 13.04 -25.08 -8.50
C SER A 118 12.24 -26.16 -9.26
N GLY A 119 12.45 -26.30 -10.57
CA GLY A 119 11.90 -27.36 -11.42
C GLY A 119 12.67 -28.68 -11.40
N ARG A 120 13.64 -28.90 -10.50
CA ARG A 120 14.40 -30.17 -10.45
C ARG A 120 13.58 -31.34 -9.91
N PHE A 121 12.65 -31.08 -8.98
CA PHE A 121 11.83 -32.08 -8.31
C PHE A 121 10.35 -31.72 -8.39
N ILE A 122 9.49 -32.74 -8.43
CA ILE A 122 8.01 -32.62 -8.51
C ILE A 122 7.61 -31.53 -9.51
N SER A 123 7.89 -31.74 -10.80
CA SER A 123 7.68 -30.74 -11.86
C SER A 123 7.49 -31.40 -13.22
N LEU A 124 6.94 -30.66 -14.19
CA LEU A 124 6.96 -31.08 -15.59
C LEU A 124 8.38 -31.01 -16.18
N ASP A 125 9.19 -30.04 -15.76
CA ASP A 125 10.59 -29.88 -16.19
C ASP A 125 11.47 -31.11 -15.87
N SER A 126 11.19 -31.82 -14.77
CA SER A 126 11.98 -32.98 -14.35
C SER A 126 11.69 -34.23 -15.18
N LYS A 127 10.52 -34.32 -15.84
CA LYS A 127 10.14 -35.42 -16.73
C LYS A 127 10.90 -35.38 -18.05
N SER A 128 11.29 -34.19 -18.51
CA SER A 128 12.04 -33.99 -19.75
C SER A 128 13.55 -34.22 -19.61
N ARG A 129 14.06 -34.48 -18.41
CA ARG A 129 15.50 -34.68 -18.16
C ARG A 129 15.86 -36.16 -18.15
N SER A 130 16.88 -36.53 -18.95
CA SER A 130 17.54 -37.84 -18.87
C SER A 130 17.98 -38.14 -17.43
N ALA A 131 17.76 -39.38 -16.98
CA ALA A 131 18.15 -39.87 -15.65
C ALA A 131 19.64 -39.60 -15.33
N THR A 132 20.51 -39.58 -16.36
CA THR A 132 21.94 -39.32 -16.25
C THR A 132 22.31 -37.89 -15.82
N ASN A 133 21.38 -36.93 -15.93
CA ASN A 133 21.59 -35.52 -15.55
C ASN A 133 21.02 -35.18 -14.15
N ARG A 134 20.58 -36.18 -13.39
CA ARG A 134 20.05 -36.02 -12.02
C ARG A 134 21.12 -35.99 -10.94
N SER A 135 22.38 -36.33 -11.25
CA SER A 135 23.48 -36.48 -10.28
C SER A 135 24.25 -35.21 -9.92
N GLY A 136 23.77 -34.01 -10.31
CA GLY A 136 24.47 -32.76 -9.99
C GLY A 136 24.45 -32.42 -8.49
N ARG A 137 25.63 -32.44 -7.86
CA ARG A 137 25.90 -31.95 -6.49
C ARG A 137 25.11 -30.68 -6.17
N THR A 138 24.61 -30.56 -4.92
CA THR A 138 24.03 -29.34 -4.37
C THR A 138 25.11 -28.26 -4.31
N ILE A 139 25.13 -27.38 -5.31
CA ILE A 139 25.96 -26.18 -5.27
C ILE A 139 25.13 -25.10 -4.56
N CYS A 140 25.63 -24.60 -3.43
CA CYS A 140 25.14 -23.39 -2.80
C CYS A 140 25.37 -22.23 -3.77
N GLY A 141 24.31 -21.75 -4.42
CA GLY A 141 24.37 -20.62 -5.36
C GLY A 141 23.98 -19.31 -4.68
N LEU A 142 24.30 -18.18 -5.32
CA LEU A 142 23.99 -16.85 -4.80
C LEU A 142 22.48 -16.63 -4.62
N ALA A 143 21.64 -17.25 -5.45
CA ALA A 143 20.19 -17.17 -5.29
C ALA A 143 19.67 -17.89 -4.04
N THR A 144 20.27 -19.03 -3.68
CA THR A 144 19.94 -19.73 -2.42
C THR A 144 20.44 -18.97 -1.20
N ALA A 145 21.61 -18.31 -1.30
CA ALA A 145 22.06 -17.36 -0.28
C ALA A 145 21.12 -16.15 -0.20
N GLY A 146 20.59 -15.69 -1.33
CA GLY A 146 19.60 -14.61 -1.41
C GLY A 146 18.32 -14.90 -0.64
N ILE A 147 17.72 -16.08 -0.80
CA ILE A 147 16.54 -16.45 0.01
C ILE A 147 16.87 -16.52 1.49
N LEU A 148 18.00 -17.12 1.85
CA LEU A 148 18.42 -17.22 3.26
C LEU A 148 18.58 -15.81 3.86
N MET A 149 19.30 -14.93 3.17
CA MET A 149 19.49 -13.55 3.60
C MET A 149 18.20 -12.74 3.58
N GLN A 150 17.27 -12.98 2.66
CA GLN A 150 15.98 -12.30 2.62
C GLN A 150 15.22 -12.47 3.94
N PHE A 151 15.19 -13.69 4.49
CA PHE A 151 14.53 -13.93 5.78
C PHE A 151 15.34 -13.40 6.96
N VAL A 152 16.67 -13.50 6.93
CA VAL A 152 17.52 -12.91 7.98
C VAL A 152 17.32 -11.40 8.05
N VAL A 153 17.42 -10.70 6.91
CA VAL A 153 17.20 -9.25 6.80
C VAL A 153 15.80 -8.88 7.28
N MET A 154 14.76 -9.54 6.75
CA MET A 154 13.38 -9.24 7.12
C MET A 154 13.16 -9.30 8.63
N TYR A 155 13.49 -10.43 9.28
CA TYR A 155 13.28 -10.58 10.72
C TYR A 155 14.17 -9.66 11.55
N THR A 156 15.44 -9.50 11.17
CA THR A 156 16.38 -8.71 11.95
C THR A 156 16.01 -7.22 11.90
N LEU A 157 15.67 -6.69 10.72
CA LEU A 157 15.22 -5.30 10.58
C LEU A 157 13.89 -5.08 11.29
N THR A 158 12.94 -6.01 11.18
CA THR A 158 11.68 -5.94 11.93
C THR A 158 11.93 -5.85 13.43
N GLY A 159 12.82 -6.70 13.98
CA GLY A 159 13.18 -6.68 15.40
C GLY A 159 13.91 -5.39 15.82
N ILE A 160 14.78 -4.84 14.97
CA ILE A 160 15.45 -3.55 15.21
C ILE A 160 14.43 -2.41 15.25
N TYR A 161 13.49 -2.37 14.30
CA TYR A 161 12.47 -1.31 14.25
C TYR A 161 11.50 -1.38 15.44
N LYS A 162 11.29 -2.57 16.00
CA LYS A 162 10.51 -2.80 17.21
C LYS A 162 11.30 -2.53 18.51
N TRP A 163 12.53 -2.04 18.43
CA TRP A 163 13.34 -1.71 19.61
C TRP A 163 12.90 -0.39 20.26
N ASN A 164 11.72 -0.39 20.87
CA ASN A 164 11.10 0.80 21.47
C ASN A 164 10.31 0.45 22.75
N PRO A 165 9.86 1.45 23.53
CA PRO A 165 9.25 1.22 24.85
C PRO A 165 8.03 0.28 24.84
N GLU A 166 7.20 0.29 23.81
CA GLU A 166 5.97 -0.52 23.76
C GLU A 166 6.28 -2.02 23.70
N TRP A 167 7.34 -2.40 22.97
CA TRP A 167 7.82 -3.78 22.92
C TRP A 167 8.61 -4.17 24.18
N HIS A 168 9.42 -3.26 24.74
CA HIS A 168 10.18 -3.53 25.97
C HIS A 168 9.31 -3.62 27.23
N ASN A 169 8.18 -2.91 27.27
CA ASN A 169 7.23 -2.98 28.37
C ASN A 169 6.25 -4.16 28.21
N GLY A 170 6.26 -4.82 27.05
CA GLY A 170 5.44 -5.98 26.74
C GLY A 170 3.97 -5.64 26.47
N THR A 171 3.68 -4.40 26.05
CA THR A 171 2.33 -3.92 25.76
C THR A 171 1.97 -4.02 24.28
N ALA A 172 2.96 -4.13 23.39
CA ALA A 172 2.76 -4.06 21.94
C ALA A 172 1.68 -5.01 21.39
N LEU A 173 1.72 -6.32 21.69
CA LEU A 173 0.71 -7.24 21.14
C LEU A 173 -0.68 -6.99 21.69
N PHE A 174 -0.81 -6.52 22.94
CA PHE A 174 -2.10 -6.09 23.46
C PHE A 174 -2.62 -4.88 22.69
N MET A 175 -1.76 -3.91 22.40
CA MET A 175 -2.13 -2.72 21.62
C MET A 175 -2.59 -3.09 20.21
N ILE A 176 -1.91 -4.05 19.57
CA ILE A 176 -2.27 -4.51 18.22
C ILE A 176 -3.56 -5.33 18.24
N MET A 177 -3.76 -6.22 19.22
CA MET A 177 -4.92 -7.13 19.26
C MET A 177 -6.19 -6.49 19.83
N ASP A 178 -6.05 -5.39 20.57
CA ASP A 178 -7.19 -4.59 21.01
C ASP A 178 -7.84 -3.83 19.85
N ASP A 179 -7.11 -3.61 18.76
CA ASP A 179 -7.72 -3.17 17.51
C ASP A 179 -8.55 -4.28 16.87
N GLN A 180 -9.86 -4.20 17.09
CA GLN A 180 -10.82 -5.15 16.57
C GLN A 180 -11.03 -5.06 15.06
N ALA A 181 -10.53 -4.03 14.36
CA ALA A 181 -10.59 -3.95 12.90
C ALA A 181 -9.61 -4.93 12.24
N LEU A 182 -8.42 -5.14 12.83
CA LEU A 182 -7.41 -6.08 12.35
C LEU A 182 -7.47 -7.44 13.04
N THR A 183 -8.11 -7.55 14.20
CA THR A 183 -7.98 -8.74 15.04
C THR A 183 -9.04 -9.80 14.71
N LYS A 184 -8.58 -11.03 14.49
CA LYS A 184 -9.44 -12.20 14.25
C LYS A 184 -10.06 -12.70 15.56
N PRO A 185 -11.14 -13.52 15.51
CA PRO A 185 -11.78 -14.03 16.71
C PRO A 185 -10.83 -14.67 17.75
N LEU A 186 -9.80 -15.39 17.30
CA LEU A 186 -8.81 -15.98 18.21
C LEU A 186 -7.92 -14.91 18.88
N GLY A 187 -7.58 -13.84 18.16
CA GLY A 187 -6.84 -12.71 18.72
C GLY A 187 -7.68 -11.95 19.75
N ILE A 188 -8.97 -11.72 19.45
CA ILE A 188 -9.93 -11.10 20.38
C ILE A 188 -10.07 -11.96 21.64
N TRP A 189 -10.14 -13.28 21.50
CA TRP A 189 -10.14 -14.18 22.66
C TRP A 189 -8.84 -14.07 23.47
N LEU A 190 -7.69 -13.90 22.80
CA LEU A 190 -6.39 -13.81 23.47
C LEU A 190 -6.20 -12.53 24.29
N THR A 191 -6.92 -11.44 23.98
CA THR A 191 -6.87 -10.19 24.78
C THR A 191 -7.36 -10.38 26.22
N GLN A 192 -8.15 -11.43 26.49
CA GLN A 192 -8.56 -11.84 27.84
C GLN A 192 -7.41 -12.37 28.70
N TYR A 193 -6.24 -12.62 28.12
CA TYR A 193 -5.06 -13.16 28.81
C TYR A 193 -3.83 -12.23 28.69
N PRO A 194 -3.81 -11.05 29.35
CA PRO A 194 -2.73 -10.07 29.21
C PRO A 194 -1.33 -10.62 29.54
N GLY A 195 -1.22 -11.54 30.49
CA GLY A 195 0.05 -12.20 30.82
C GLY A 195 0.62 -13.02 29.67
N VAL A 196 -0.24 -13.67 28.88
CA VAL A 196 0.15 -14.43 27.68
C VAL A 196 0.59 -13.47 26.60
N LEU A 197 -0.15 -12.39 26.34
CA LEU A 197 0.22 -11.37 25.35
C LEU A 197 1.55 -10.67 25.69
N LYS A 198 1.80 -10.41 26.98
CA LYS A 198 3.08 -9.88 27.45
C LYS A 198 4.24 -10.83 27.15
N LEU A 199 4.07 -12.12 27.47
CA LEU A 199 5.07 -13.15 27.15
C LEU A 199 5.31 -13.28 25.64
N LEU A 200 4.24 -13.28 24.84
CA LEU A 200 4.32 -13.36 23.38
C LEU A 200 4.97 -12.12 22.77
N THR A 201 4.80 -10.93 23.38
CA THR A 201 5.45 -9.69 22.92
C THR A 201 6.97 -9.83 23.03
N TYR A 202 7.46 -10.26 24.19
CA TYR A 202 8.89 -10.53 24.38
C TYR A 202 9.39 -11.67 23.51
N GLY A 203 8.62 -12.75 23.40
CA GLY A 203 8.96 -13.89 22.56
C GLY A 203 9.11 -13.52 21.09
N THR A 204 8.23 -12.65 20.58
CA THR A 204 8.26 -12.16 19.20
C THR A 204 9.54 -11.34 18.95
N LEU A 205 9.82 -10.35 19.80
CA LEU A 205 11.02 -9.52 19.67
C LEU A 205 12.31 -10.35 19.75
N ALA A 206 12.39 -11.27 20.72
CA ALA A 206 13.55 -12.13 20.90
C ALA A 206 13.74 -13.06 19.68
N LEU A 207 12.66 -13.63 19.15
CA LEU A 207 12.71 -14.52 18.00
C LEU A 207 13.12 -13.78 16.72
N GLU A 208 12.62 -12.55 16.51
CA GLU A 208 12.98 -11.72 15.36
C GLU A 208 14.48 -11.36 15.37
N LEU A 209 15.00 -10.91 16.51
CA LEU A 209 16.44 -10.59 16.69
C LEU A 209 17.35 -11.82 16.66
N ALA A 210 16.82 -13.02 16.96
CA ALA A 210 17.58 -14.26 16.91
C ALA A 210 17.83 -14.78 15.48
N ALA A 211 17.25 -14.16 14.44
CA ALA A 211 17.33 -14.65 13.05
C ALA A 211 18.76 -14.89 12.53
N PRO A 212 19.75 -14.00 12.76
CA PRO A 212 21.12 -14.24 12.33
C PRO A 212 21.70 -15.52 12.96
N VAL A 213 21.44 -15.76 14.25
CA VAL A 213 21.92 -16.95 14.95
C VAL A 213 21.18 -18.20 14.47
N LEU A 214 19.85 -18.16 14.44
CA LEU A 214 19.03 -19.33 14.11
C LEU A 214 19.21 -19.77 12.66
N LEU A 215 19.42 -18.84 11.72
CA LEU A 215 19.47 -19.17 10.28
C LEU A 215 20.91 -19.29 9.73
N LEU A 216 21.87 -18.52 10.26
CA LEU A 216 23.24 -18.44 9.76
C LEU A 216 24.30 -19.14 10.61
N SER A 217 23.98 -19.65 11.82
CA SER A 217 25.00 -20.23 12.71
C SER A 217 25.84 -21.30 12.00
N PRO A 218 27.19 -21.17 11.99
CA PRO A 218 28.09 -22.18 11.46
C PRO A 218 28.24 -23.38 12.39
N VAL A 219 27.86 -23.22 13.67
CA VAL A 219 27.91 -24.28 14.69
C VAL A 219 26.56 -24.94 14.75
N ALA A 220 26.51 -26.28 14.68
CA ALA A 220 25.26 -27.04 14.72
C ALA A 220 24.17 -26.52 13.76
N THR A 221 24.58 -26.08 12.56
CA THR A 221 23.73 -25.38 11.57
C THR A 221 22.38 -26.06 11.34
N GLN A 222 22.34 -27.38 11.19
CA GLN A 222 21.07 -28.08 10.96
C GLN A 222 20.10 -27.97 12.14
N ARG A 223 20.61 -27.96 13.38
CA ARG A 223 19.78 -27.86 14.59
C ARG A 223 19.24 -26.45 14.76
N PHE A 224 20.10 -25.43 14.73
CA PHE A 224 19.66 -24.03 14.84
C PHE A 224 18.70 -23.65 13.73
N ARG A 225 19.00 -24.05 12.48
CA ARG A 225 18.10 -23.76 11.35
C ARG A 225 16.77 -24.50 11.46
N SER A 226 16.76 -25.71 12.02
CA SER A 226 15.49 -26.43 12.27
C SER A 226 14.64 -25.69 13.30
N ILE A 227 15.26 -25.25 14.40
CA ILE A 227 14.59 -24.46 15.44
C ILE A 227 14.06 -23.16 14.82
N GLY A 228 14.89 -22.41 14.09
CA GLY A 228 14.49 -21.19 13.41
C GLY A 228 13.30 -21.40 12.47
N VAL A 229 13.39 -22.33 11.52
CA VAL A 229 12.31 -22.59 10.56
C VAL A 229 11.00 -22.99 11.26
N ILE A 230 11.05 -23.87 12.26
CA ILE A 230 9.85 -24.27 13.00
C ILE A 230 9.26 -23.08 13.77
N SER A 231 10.10 -22.33 14.50
CA SER A 231 9.65 -21.19 15.29
C SER A 231 9.08 -20.08 14.42
N TYR A 232 9.70 -19.75 13.27
CA TYR A 232 9.18 -18.73 12.36
C TYR A 232 7.90 -19.18 11.65
N ILE A 233 7.77 -20.45 11.26
CA ILE A 233 6.49 -20.98 10.75
C ILE A 233 5.42 -20.88 11.83
N GLY A 234 5.75 -21.22 13.08
CA GLY A 234 4.85 -21.09 14.22
C GLY A 234 4.43 -19.64 14.49
N LEU A 235 5.37 -18.70 14.44
CA LEU A 235 5.11 -17.25 14.55
C LEU A 235 4.11 -16.79 13.49
N HIS A 236 4.35 -17.13 12.22
CA HIS A 236 3.47 -16.73 11.12
C HIS A 236 2.11 -17.42 11.16
N ALA A 237 2.04 -18.68 11.59
CA ALA A 237 0.76 -19.35 11.84
C ALA A 237 -0.01 -18.66 12.97
N GLY A 238 0.68 -18.25 14.05
CA GLY A 238 0.09 -17.48 15.14
C GLY A 238 -0.47 -16.14 14.67
N ILE A 239 0.33 -15.37 13.91
CA ILE A 239 -0.13 -14.10 13.30
C ILE A 239 -1.33 -14.35 12.41
N PHE A 240 -1.26 -15.31 11.48
CA PHE A 240 -2.35 -15.61 10.55
C PHE A 240 -3.69 -15.95 11.23
N LEU A 241 -3.64 -16.64 12.38
CA LEU A 241 -4.83 -17.02 13.13
C LEU A 241 -5.38 -15.91 14.02
N THR A 242 -4.57 -14.91 14.38
CA THR A 242 -4.93 -13.88 15.37
C THR A 242 -5.13 -12.49 14.78
N ILE A 243 -4.43 -12.15 13.70
CA ILE A 243 -4.40 -10.81 13.10
C ILE A 243 -4.55 -10.95 11.58
N GLU A 244 -5.32 -10.05 10.97
CA GLU A 244 -5.47 -9.92 9.55
C GLU A 244 -4.34 -9.07 8.96
N VAL A 245 -3.39 -9.73 8.30
CA VAL A 245 -2.22 -9.11 7.66
C VAL A 245 -2.11 -9.48 6.18
N LEU A 246 -3.24 -9.81 5.56
CA LEU A 246 -3.33 -10.23 4.16
C LEU A 246 -2.37 -11.40 3.86
N GLY A 247 -1.76 -11.44 2.67
CA GLY A 247 -0.90 -12.53 2.22
C GLY A 247 0.42 -12.69 3.00
N PHE A 248 0.80 -11.79 3.90
CA PHE A 248 2.15 -11.77 4.49
C PHE A 248 2.55 -13.08 5.19
N SER A 249 1.69 -13.63 6.04
CA SER A 249 2.00 -14.86 6.77
C SER A 249 2.03 -16.11 5.88
N PRO A 250 1.05 -16.35 4.98
CA PRO A 250 1.12 -17.43 4.00
C PRO A 250 2.38 -17.41 3.13
N ILE A 251 2.79 -16.24 2.64
CA ILE A 251 3.98 -16.09 1.79
C ILE A 251 5.25 -16.37 2.60
N SER A 252 5.32 -15.87 3.83
CA SER A 252 6.43 -16.11 4.75
C SER A 252 6.61 -17.60 5.02
N MET A 253 5.53 -18.31 5.35
CA MET A 253 5.56 -19.77 5.53
C MET A 253 6.00 -20.48 4.24
N ALA A 254 5.47 -20.09 3.08
CA ALA A 254 5.82 -20.67 1.79
C ALA A 254 7.32 -20.53 1.45
N GLY A 255 7.91 -19.38 1.75
CA GLY A 255 9.33 -19.11 1.57
C GLY A 255 10.22 -19.85 2.58
N LEU A 256 9.83 -19.91 3.85
CA LEU A 256 10.55 -20.64 4.92
C LEU A 256 10.67 -22.14 4.64
N LEU A 257 9.71 -22.75 3.93
CA LEU A 257 9.83 -24.13 3.44
C LEU A 257 11.05 -24.35 2.53
N GLY A 258 11.59 -23.30 1.92
CA GLY A 258 12.84 -23.36 1.16
C GLY A 258 14.09 -23.48 2.02
N LEU A 259 13.99 -23.13 3.31
CA LEU A 259 15.10 -23.14 4.27
C LEU A 259 15.10 -24.40 5.16
N THR A 260 14.15 -25.31 4.98
CA THR A 260 14.03 -26.57 5.74
C THR A 260 15.31 -27.42 5.60
N PRO A 261 16.09 -27.61 6.68
CA PRO A 261 17.33 -28.38 6.63
C PRO A 261 17.07 -29.89 6.47
N ALA A 262 18.10 -30.61 6.00
CA ALA A 262 18.06 -32.08 5.81
C ALA A 262 17.60 -32.85 7.06
N LEU A 263 17.97 -32.36 8.26
CA LEU A 263 17.56 -32.95 9.53
C LEU A 263 16.04 -33.13 9.63
N LEU A 264 15.24 -32.14 9.20
CA LEU A 264 13.78 -32.23 9.27
C LEU A 264 13.23 -33.25 8.27
N TRP A 265 13.85 -33.38 7.10
CA TRP A 265 13.47 -34.40 6.11
C TRP A 265 13.72 -35.83 6.58
N SER A 266 14.61 -36.04 7.55
CA SER A 266 14.85 -37.35 8.16
C SER A 266 13.73 -37.82 9.11
N TYR A 267 12.86 -36.91 9.54
CA TYR A 267 11.73 -37.22 10.43
C TYR A 267 10.72 -38.14 9.74
N ARG A 268 10.31 -39.24 10.41
CA ARG A 268 9.56 -40.35 9.78
C ARG A 268 8.34 -39.94 8.95
N PRO A 269 7.44 -39.06 9.42
CA PRO A 269 6.31 -38.58 8.61
C PRO A 269 6.75 -37.89 7.32
N LEU A 270 7.72 -36.97 7.42
CA LEU A 270 8.25 -36.23 6.26
C LEU A 270 9.02 -37.13 5.31
N LYS A 271 9.80 -38.08 5.83
CA LYS A 271 10.49 -39.11 5.03
C LYS A 271 9.50 -40.00 4.27
N THR A 272 8.42 -40.42 4.93
CA THR A 272 7.37 -41.24 4.31
C THR A 272 6.67 -40.46 3.19
N LEU A 273 6.37 -39.18 3.44
CA LEU A 273 5.78 -38.29 2.45
C LEU A 273 6.72 -38.07 1.26
N ALA A 274 8.01 -37.78 1.51
CA ALA A 274 9.02 -37.60 0.48
C ALA A 274 9.16 -38.84 -0.41
N ASN A 275 9.20 -40.03 0.19
CA ASN A 275 9.24 -41.31 -0.53
C ASN A 275 8.01 -41.51 -1.43
N ARG A 276 6.80 -41.15 -0.97
CA ARG A 276 5.57 -41.23 -1.78
C ARG A 276 5.65 -40.36 -3.04
N PHE A 277 6.36 -39.24 -2.98
CA PHE A 277 6.58 -38.35 -4.12
C PHE A 277 7.85 -38.66 -4.92
N GLY A 278 8.50 -39.81 -4.67
CA GLY A 278 9.71 -40.21 -5.38
C GLY A 278 10.92 -39.32 -5.08
N ILE A 279 10.92 -38.60 -3.96
CA ILE A 279 12.06 -37.85 -3.46
C ILE A 279 12.84 -38.80 -2.53
N SER A 280 13.76 -39.59 -3.09
CA SER A 280 14.70 -40.37 -2.30
C SER A 280 15.72 -39.44 -1.64
N ASN A 281 16.11 -39.77 -0.39
CA ASN A 281 17.10 -38.99 0.33
C ASN A 281 18.44 -39.04 -0.43
N PRO A 282 19.03 -37.91 -0.85
CA PRO A 282 20.28 -37.90 -1.62
C PRO A 282 21.41 -38.64 -0.90
N ASP A 283 21.39 -38.63 0.43
CA ASP A 283 22.39 -39.30 1.27
C ASP A 283 22.44 -40.83 1.07
N SER A 284 21.40 -41.44 0.49
CA SER A 284 21.44 -42.87 0.12
C SER A 284 22.22 -43.16 -1.17
N GLU A 285 22.46 -42.15 -2.01
CA GLU A 285 23.35 -42.25 -3.20
C GLU A 285 24.77 -41.75 -2.90
N TYR A 286 24.99 -41.03 -1.79
CA TYR A 286 26.32 -40.56 -1.40
C TYR A 286 27.19 -41.62 -0.72
N SER A 287 26.66 -42.79 -0.36
CA SER A 287 27.46 -43.88 0.23
C SER A 287 28.23 -44.71 -0.80
N THR A 288 28.21 -44.34 -2.09
CA THR A 288 29.02 -44.99 -3.14
C THR A 288 30.03 -44.04 -3.79
N THR A 289 30.55 -43.06 -3.06
CA THR A 289 31.86 -42.52 -3.44
C THR A 289 32.91 -43.54 -3.03
N GLU A 290 33.57 -44.13 -4.02
CA GLU A 290 34.81 -44.88 -3.87
C GLU A 290 35.68 -44.22 -2.79
N ASN A 291 35.90 -44.94 -1.68
CA ASN A 291 36.86 -44.56 -0.68
C ASN A 291 38.24 -44.55 -1.34
N ASN A 292 38.67 -43.38 -1.82
CA ASN A 292 40.06 -43.17 -2.18
C ASN A 292 40.88 -43.27 -0.88
N PRO A 293 41.99 -44.03 -0.83
CA PRO A 293 42.75 -44.31 0.41
C PRO A 293 43.30 -43.09 1.16
N ASP A 294 43.25 -41.89 0.56
CA ASP A 294 43.85 -40.66 1.04
C ASP A 294 42.83 -39.65 1.63
N GLY A 295 41.53 -39.96 1.67
CA GLY A 295 40.52 -39.08 2.29
C GLY A 295 40.33 -37.72 1.60
N SER A 296 41.02 -37.45 0.50
CA SER A 296 40.93 -36.20 -0.26
C SER A 296 39.71 -36.21 -1.18
N VAL A 297 38.67 -35.46 -0.82
CA VAL A 297 37.54 -35.15 -1.70
C VAL A 297 38.03 -34.19 -2.78
N LYS A 298 38.38 -34.70 -3.97
CA LYS A 298 38.57 -33.83 -5.13
C LYS A 298 37.23 -33.16 -5.48
N LEU A 299 37.11 -31.88 -5.12
CA LEU A 299 36.15 -30.98 -5.76
C LEU A 299 36.56 -30.89 -7.23
N SER A 300 35.92 -31.68 -8.10
CA SER A 300 36.08 -31.54 -9.54
C SER A 300 35.50 -30.19 -9.95
N GLY A 301 36.33 -29.15 -9.91
CA GLY A 301 35.99 -27.79 -10.32
C GLY A 301 35.87 -27.72 -11.83
N GLN A 302 34.81 -28.31 -12.40
CA GLN A 302 34.45 -27.98 -13.77
C GLN A 302 33.98 -26.52 -13.80
N PRO A 303 34.51 -25.69 -14.72
CA PRO A 303 34.10 -24.30 -14.82
C PRO A 303 32.60 -24.20 -15.15
N LEU A 304 31.92 -23.27 -14.50
CA LEU A 304 30.50 -23.00 -14.76
C LEU A 304 30.29 -22.67 -16.24
N SER A 305 29.23 -23.23 -16.85
CA SER A 305 28.83 -22.86 -18.20
C SER A 305 28.47 -21.36 -18.30
N PRO A 306 28.60 -20.71 -19.47
CA PRO A 306 28.28 -19.28 -19.63
C PRO A 306 26.89 -18.90 -19.08
N GLY A 307 25.87 -19.71 -19.37
CA GLY A 307 24.53 -19.49 -18.82
C GLY A 307 24.45 -19.66 -17.30
N SER A 308 25.29 -20.50 -16.70
CA SER A 308 25.38 -20.63 -15.23
C SER A 308 26.09 -19.44 -14.60
N LYS A 309 27.16 -18.95 -15.22
CA LYS A 309 27.84 -17.70 -14.81
C LYS A 309 26.89 -16.51 -14.86
N PHE A 310 26.11 -16.38 -15.93
CA PHE A 310 25.11 -15.32 -16.06
C PHE A 310 24.06 -15.37 -14.93
N ARG A 311 23.56 -16.56 -14.60
CA ARG A 311 22.59 -16.71 -13.50
C ARG A 311 23.19 -16.35 -12.14
N GLU A 312 24.41 -16.79 -11.85
CA GLU A 312 25.10 -16.40 -10.61
C GLU A 312 25.35 -14.89 -10.57
N PHE A 313 25.73 -14.28 -11.69
CA PHE A 313 25.87 -12.82 -11.79
C PHE A 313 24.55 -12.11 -11.48
N CYS A 314 23.44 -12.46 -12.13
CA CYS A 314 22.14 -11.84 -11.87
C CYS A 314 21.67 -12.03 -10.42
N ALA A 315 21.83 -13.24 -9.88
CA ALA A 315 21.49 -13.52 -8.48
C ALA A 315 22.39 -12.76 -7.50
N GLY A 316 23.69 -12.63 -7.81
CA GLY A 316 24.64 -11.85 -7.06
C GLY A 316 24.30 -10.37 -7.05
N SER A 317 24.01 -9.78 -8.22
CA SER A 317 23.55 -8.39 -8.33
C SER A 317 22.27 -8.16 -7.52
N GLY A 318 21.29 -9.07 -7.63
CA GLY A 318 20.06 -9.01 -6.84
C GLY A 318 20.34 -9.04 -5.34
N LEU A 319 21.25 -9.90 -4.88
CA LEU A 319 21.63 -10.01 -3.47
C LEU A 319 22.35 -8.74 -2.99
N THR A 320 23.29 -8.22 -3.78
CA THR A 320 23.98 -6.96 -3.48
C THR A 320 22.99 -5.80 -3.39
N CYS A 321 22.06 -5.67 -4.34
CA CYS A 321 21.01 -4.65 -4.29
C CYS A 321 20.14 -4.81 -3.04
N MET A 322 19.64 -6.01 -2.76
CA MET A 322 18.82 -6.29 -1.58
C MET A 322 19.53 -5.88 -0.28
N LEU A 323 20.81 -6.27 -0.12
CA LEU A 323 21.58 -5.94 1.08
C LEU A 323 21.88 -4.44 1.17
N PHE A 324 22.23 -3.81 0.05
CA PHE A 324 22.46 -2.38 -0.01
C PHE A 324 21.20 -1.61 0.45
N PHE A 325 20.02 -1.93 -0.09
CA PHE A 325 18.79 -1.24 0.28
C PHE A 325 18.33 -1.57 1.69
N ALA A 326 18.52 -2.80 2.16
CA ALA A 326 18.29 -3.13 3.56
C ALA A 326 19.16 -2.29 4.51
N THR A 327 20.46 -2.15 4.22
CA THR A 327 21.37 -1.32 5.01
C THR A 327 21.01 0.16 4.90
N TRP A 328 20.70 0.65 3.69
CA TRP A 328 20.27 2.02 3.45
C TRP A 328 19.04 2.38 4.27
N GLN A 329 17.98 1.57 4.20
CA GLN A 329 16.76 1.78 4.97
C GLN A 329 16.98 1.70 6.48
N MET A 330 17.84 0.79 6.93
CA MET A 330 18.22 0.70 8.34
C MET A 330 18.92 1.99 8.83
N LEU A 331 19.82 2.56 8.03
CA LEU A 331 20.55 3.79 8.38
C LEU A 331 19.62 5.02 8.38
N LEU A 332 18.63 5.06 7.48
CA LEU A 332 17.66 6.15 7.42
C LEU A 332 16.55 6.06 8.49
N HIS A 333 16.43 4.94 9.21
CA HIS A 333 15.39 4.70 10.22
C HIS A 333 15.58 5.54 11.52
N GLY A 334 16.11 6.75 11.42
CA GLY A 334 16.35 7.65 12.55
C GLY A 334 16.33 9.14 12.21
N GLU A 335 16.21 9.51 10.93
CA GLU A 335 16.12 10.91 10.51
C GLU A 335 14.77 11.16 9.84
N LEU A 336 14.08 12.22 10.28
CA LEU A 336 12.93 12.86 9.64
C LEU A 336 13.32 13.34 8.24
N VAL A 337 13.54 12.42 7.29
CA VAL A 337 13.77 12.75 5.90
C VAL A 337 12.44 12.53 5.15
N PRO A 338 11.64 13.58 4.93
CA PRO A 338 10.43 13.50 4.10
C PRO A 338 10.73 13.11 2.63
N MET A 339 11.99 12.89 2.27
CA MET A 339 12.45 12.40 0.96
C MET A 339 12.56 10.86 0.84
N GLN A 340 11.80 10.07 1.62
CA GLN A 340 11.85 8.61 1.50
C GLN A 340 11.41 8.05 0.12
N TYR A 341 10.55 8.77 -0.63
CA TYR A 341 10.02 8.28 -1.91
C TYR A 341 10.66 8.91 -3.16
N LYS A 342 11.20 10.13 -3.08
CA LYS A 342 11.86 10.77 -4.24
C LYS A 342 13.23 10.15 -4.58
N VAL A 343 13.85 9.40 -3.66
CA VAL A 343 15.27 9.04 -3.75
C VAL A 343 15.58 7.65 -4.35
N ASN A 344 14.61 6.77 -4.66
CA ASN A 344 14.98 5.60 -5.48
C ASN A 344 13.84 4.91 -6.25
N TRP A 345 13.34 5.58 -7.29
CA TRP A 345 12.39 4.97 -8.23
C TRP A 345 12.87 3.60 -8.73
N ALA A 346 14.18 3.41 -9.00
CA ALA A 346 14.72 2.15 -9.51
C ALA A 346 14.49 0.96 -8.55
N VAL A 347 14.49 1.19 -7.24
CA VAL A 347 14.24 0.16 -6.23
C VAL A 347 12.78 -0.20 -6.17
N HIS A 348 11.90 0.81 -6.21
CA HIS A 348 10.48 0.58 -6.33
C HIS A 348 10.16 -0.18 -7.62
N GLN A 349 10.83 0.15 -8.73
CA GLN A 349 10.67 -0.59 -9.99
C GLN A 349 11.16 -2.04 -9.91
N LEU A 350 12.20 -2.34 -9.12
CA LEU A 350 12.71 -3.70 -8.92
C LEU A 350 12.08 -4.43 -7.73
N ARG A 351 11.22 -3.77 -6.95
CA ARG A 351 10.57 -4.31 -5.74
C ARG A 351 11.58 -4.92 -4.74
N MET A 352 12.68 -4.19 -4.52
CA MET A 352 13.78 -4.56 -3.61
C MET A 352 13.92 -3.59 -2.43
N ASP A 353 12.82 -2.93 -2.06
CA ASP A 353 12.75 -1.81 -1.12
C ASP A 353 12.94 -2.16 0.35
N GLN A 354 12.91 -3.45 0.72
CA GLN A 354 13.27 -4.02 2.03
C GLN A 354 12.75 -3.23 3.26
N THR A 355 11.55 -2.65 3.16
CA THR A 355 10.88 -1.94 4.26
C THR A 355 10.07 -2.94 5.11
N TRP A 356 10.55 -3.18 6.33
CA TRP A 356 9.98 -4.18 7.25
C TRP A 356 9.46 -3.56 8.56
N THR A 357 8.64 -2.52 8.46
CA THR A 357 8.19 -1.67 9.59
C THR A 357 6.86 -2.09 10.21
N MET A 358 6.37 -3.29 9.89
CA MET A 358 5.05 -3.77 10.34
C MET A 358 4.97 -3.84 11.87
N PHE A 359 3.98 -3.15 12.44
CA PHE A 359 3.73 -3.06 13.88
C PHE A 359 4.89 -2.51 14.72
N HIS A 360 5.80 -1.74 14.13
CA HIS A 360 6.97 -1.24 14.88
C HIS A 360 6.56 -0.27 16.00
N ILE A 361 5.67 0.70 15.73
CA ILE A 361 5.08 1.61 16.74
C ILE A 361 3.57 1.38 16.84
N PRO A 362 3.10 0.46 17.70
CA PRO A 362 1.68 0.18 17.87
C PRO A 362 0.82 1.39 18.27
N SER A 363 1.33 2.32 19.08
CA SER A 363 0.60 3.53 19.49
C SER A 363 0.22 4.47 18.33
N GLN A 364 0.99 4.48 17.24
CA GLN A 364 0.71 5.30 16.06
C GLN A 364 -0.31 4.67 15.13
N LEU A 365 -0.77 3.46 15.44
CA LEU A 365 -1.76 2.81 14.61
C LEU A 365 -3.13 3.46 14.88
N CYS A 366 -3.53 4.34 13.97
CA CYS A 366 -4.88 4.90 13.92
C CYS A 366 -5.82 3.89 13.27
N TYR A 367 -6.90 3.55 13.97
CA TYR A 367 -7.90 2.57 13.51
C TYR A 367 -9.34 3.06 13.66
N ARG A 368 -9.52 4.20 14.33
CA ARG A 368 -10.81 4.87 14.48
C ARG A 368 -10.87 5.97 13.44
N TYR A 369 -11.65 5.67 12.40
CA TYR A 369 -11.95 6.59 11.32
C TYR A 369 -13.38 7.09 11.48
N LEU A 370 -13.56 8.38 11.22
CA LEU A 370 -14.85 9.00 11.07
C LEU A 370 -14.89 9.66 9.69
N LEU A 371 -15.84 9.23 8.87
CA LEU A 371 -16.03 9.80 7.55
C LEU A 371 -17.37 10.51 7.52
N GLU A 372 -17.34 11.77 7.91
CA GLU A 372 -18.53 12.57 8.11
C GLU A 372 -18.96 13.19 6.77
N GLY A 373 -20.19 12.91 6.34
CA GLY A 373 -20.84 13.60 5.23
C GLY A 373 -21.83 14.64 5.75
N ARG A 374 -21.92 15.78 5.07
CA ARG A 374 -22.95 16.79 5.30
C ARG A 374 -24.00 16.74 4.21
N ASP A 375 -25.26 16.53 4.58
CA ASP A 375 -26.39 16.45 3.66
C ASP A 375 -26.93 17.84 3.26
N SER A 376 -27.96 17.87 2.41
CA SER A 376 -28.63 19.12 1.98
C SER A 376 -29.36 19.87 3.10
N ASN A 377 -29.74 19.17 4.17
CA ASN A 377 -30.39 19.77 5.34
C ASN A 377 -29.36 20.33 6.34
N GLY A 378 -28.07 20.10 6.08
CA GLY A 378 -26.97 20.49 6.93
C GLY A 378 -26.69 19.51 8.06
N GLU A 379 -27.31 18.32 8.05
CA GLU A 379 -27.05 17.26 9.02
C GLU A 379 -25.75 16.52 8.72
N PHE A 380 -25.06 16.10 9.78
CA PHE A 380 -23.79 15.39 9.71
C PHE A 380 -23.97 13.90 9.96
N VAL A 381 -23.51 13.04 9.05
CA VAL A 381 -23.71 11.59 9.10
C VAL A 381 -22.37 10.87 8.91
N ASP A 382 -22.07 9.87 9.74
CA ASP A 382 -20.94 8.97 9.48
C ASP A 382 -21.27 8.04 8.32
N LEU A 383 -20.64 8.22 7.17
CA LEU A 383 -20.88 7.41 5.97
C LEU A 383 -20.47 5.95 6.16
N LEU A 384 -19.63 5.62 7.15
CA LEU A 384 -19.19 4.25 7.39
C LEU A 384 -20.11 3.48 8.36
N ARG A 385 -21.07 4.16 9.00
CA ARG A 385 -21.95 3.56 10.01
C ARG A 385 -23.42 4.01 9.94
N GLY A 386 -23.72 5.08 9.20
CA GLY A 386 -25.06 5.54 8.89
C GLY A 386 -25.79 6.31 10.00
N TYR A 387 -25.11 6.73 11.07
CA TYR A 387 -25.73 7.51 12.15
C TYR A 387 -25.30 8.98 12.12
N LYS A 388 -26.12 9.84 12.74
CA LYS A 388 -25.87 11.29 12.84
C LYS A 388 -24.76 11.56 13.86
N THR A 389 -23.72 12.27 13.44
CA THR A 389 -22.51 12.49 14.26
C THR A 389 -22.60 13.73 15.13
N ARG A 390 -23.31 14.77 14.66
CA ARG A 390 -23.50 16.04 15.37
C ARG A 390 -24.64 16.88 14.80
N GLU A 391 -25.12 17.84 15.58
CA GLU A 391 -26.23 18.75 15.23
C GLU A 391 -25.74 19.99 14.47
N THR A 392 -24.60 20.55 14.85
CA THR A 392 -24.05 21.78 14.27
C THR A 392 -22.57 21.64 13.88
N VAL A 393 -22.07 22.58 13.07
CA VAL A 393 -20.67 22.62 12.61
C VAL A 393 -19.67 22.79 13.77
N ASP A 394 -20.10 23.46 14.84
CA ASP A 394 -19.26 23.78 15.99
C ASP A 394 -19.21 22.63 17.03
N ASP A 395 -20.11 21.65 16.91
CA ASP A 395 -20.17 20.51 17.80
C ASP A 395 -19.06 19.50 17.52
N ILE A 396 -18.58 18.84 18.58
CA ILE A 396 -17.64 17.74 18.49
C ILE A 396 -18.34 16.54 17.84
N PRO A 397 -17.82 15.97 16.74
CA PRO A 397 -18.40 14.77 16.16
C PRO A 397 -18.35 13.60 17.14
N ASP A 398 -19.46 12.87 17.27
CA ASP A 398 -19.51 11.64 18.06
C ASP A 398 -18.70 10.53 17.37
N VAL A 399 -17.51 10.24 17.93
CA VAL A 399 -16.64 9.19 17.43
C VAL A 399 -16.98 7.87 18.14
N PRO A 400 -17.41 6.85 17.39
CA PRO A 400 -17.94 5.64 17.99
C PRO A 400 -16.82 4.74 18.49
N ASP A 401 -17.10 4.03 19.58
CA ASP A 401 -16.15 3.07 20.16
C ASP A 401 -16.00 1.79 19.34
N GLU A 402 -17.00 1.47 18.51
CA GLU A 402 -17.03 0.24 17.72
C GLU A 402 -16.15 0.32 16.45
N PRO A 403 -15.38 -0.74 16.14
CA PRO A 403 -14.59 -0.82 14.93
C PRO A 403 -15.48 -0.90 13.68
N ILE A 404 -15.06 -0.28 12.58
CA ILE A 404 -15.69 -0.51 11.28
C ILE A 404 -15.21 -1.87 10.77
N ARG A 405 -16.16 -2.70 10.35
CA ARG A 405 -15.85 -3.86 9.52
C ARG A 405 -16.09 -3.48 8.08
N PHE A 406 -15.06 -3.61 7.27
CA PHE A 406 -15.16 -3.44 5.83
C PHE A 406 -15.49 -4.79 5.17
N GLU A 407 -16.06 -4.73 3.96
CA GLU A 407 -16.35 -5.92 3.14
C GLU A 407 -15.12 -6.84 2.94
N SER A 408 -13.92 -6.25 2.98
CA SER A 408 -12.67 -7.00 2.90
C SER A 408 -11.50 -6.29 3.62
N SER A 409 -10.44 -7.06 3.84
CA SER A 409 -9.18 -6.55 4.38
C SER A 409 -8.48 -5.55 3.45
N ARG A 410 -8.80 -5.51 2.14
CA ARG A 410 -8.24 -4.51 1.23
C ARG A 410 -8.92 -3.16 1.34
N TRP A 411 -10.23 -3.14 1.59
CA TRP A 411 -10.93 -1.92 1.95
C TRP A 411 -10.36 -1.34 3.24
N LEU A 412 -10.17 -2.17 4.27
CA LEU A 412 -9.49 -1.73 5.50
C LEU A 412 -8.10 -1.15 5.22
N LEU A 413 -7.32 -1.79 4.35
CA LEU A 413 -5.99 -1.30 3.98
C LEU A 413 -6.06 0.03 3.23
N LEU A 414 -6.98 0.18 2.26
CA LEU A 414 -7.19 1.43 1.53
C LEU A 414 -7.49 2.57 2.50
N TYR A 415 -8.49 2.40 3.38
CA TYR A 415 -8.90 3.41 4.35
C TYR A 415 -7.79 3.77 5.32
N ARG A 416 -6.98 2.78 5.72
CA ARG A 416 -5.80 3.04 6.55
C ARG A 416 -4.78 3.95 5.88
N GLN A 417 -4.58 3.76 4.58
CA GLN A 417 -3.63 4.53 3.80
C GLN A 417 -4.19 5.90 3.37
N MET A 418 -5.52 6.07 3.38
CA MET A 418 -6.17 7.35 3.14
C MET A 418 -5.87 8.40 4.22
N GLY A 419 -5.24 8.07 5.35
CA GLY A 419 -4.74 9.09 6.29
C GLY A 419 -3.43 9.76 5.86
N SER A 420 -2.77 9.27 4.82
CA SER A 420 -1.47 9.79 4.38
C SER A 420 -1.61 10.83 3.28
N ALA A 421 -0.94 11.98 3.45
CA ALA A 421 -0.86 13.04 2.44
C ALA A 421 -0.32 12.54 1.08
N GLN A 422 0.47 11.45 1.07
CA GLN A 422 0.97 10.81 -0.14
C GLN A 422 -0.14 10.34 -1.09
N TYR A 423 -1.31 9.99 -0.56
CA TYR A 423 -2.41 9.42 -1.32
C TYR A 423 -3.60 10.39 -1.46
N PHE A 424 -3.37 11.70 -1.33
CA PHE A 424 -4.46 12.68 -1.33
C PHE A 424 -5.37 12.62 -2.56
N ASN A 425 -4.82 12.60 -3.78
CA ASN A 425 -5.64 12.48 -5.00
C ASN A 425 -6.46 11.17 -4.99
N GLN A 426 -5.88 10.11 -4.43
CA GLN A 426 -6.55 8.83 -4.26
C GLN A 426 -7.67 8.90 -3.20
N GLN A 427 -7.51 9.69 -2.13
CA GLN A 427 -8.59 9.97 -1.16
C GLN A 427 -9.79 10.62 -1.84
N LEU A 428 -9.56 11.63 -2.69
CA LEU A 428 -10.62 12.30 -3.45
C LEU A 428 -11.40 11.32 -4.32
N HIS A 429 -10.69 10.44 -5.02
CA HIS A 429 -11.33 9.41 -5.84
C HIS A 429 -12.13 8.41 -5.01
N THR A 430 -11.61 7.99 -3.85
CA THR A 430 -12.35 7.13 -2.91
C THR A 430 -13.60 7.83 -2.39
N ILE A 431 -13.51 9.10 -2.02
CA ILE A 431 -14.66 9.89 -1.56
C ILE A 431 -15.71 10.03 -2.66
N ARG A 432 -15.29 10.24 -3.92
CA ARG A 432 -16.22 10.23 -5.07
C ARG A 432 -16.84 8.86 -5.30
N TYR A 433 -16.12 7.78 -5.06
CA TYR A 433 -16.65 6.41 -5.17
C TYR A 433 -17.78 6.14 -4.17
N LEU A 434 -17.75 6.79 -3.01
CA LEU A 434 -18.80 6.70 -1.98
C LEU A 434 -20.17 7.19 -2.44
N ARG A 435 -20.23 8.03 -3.48
CA ARG A 435 -21.49 8.43 -4.10
C ARG A 435 -22.26 7.25 -4.67
N THR A 436 -21.59 6.17 -5.04
CA THR A 436 -22.20 5.02 -5.71
C THR A 436 -22.00 3.69 -5.00
N HIS A 437 -21.20 3.66 -3.91
CA HIS A 437 -20.89 2.44 -3.19
C HIS A 437 -20.53 2.73 -1.73
N ASN A 438 -21.06 1.93 -0.79
CA ASN A 438 -20.63 2.00 0.61
C ASN A 438 -19.83 0.74 0.98
N PRO A 439 -18.51 0.83 1.23
CA PRO A 439 -17.65 -0.34 1.46
C PRO A 439 -17.68 -0.87 2.90
N ALA A 440 -18.39 -0.21 3.80
CA ALA A 440 -18.57 -0.69 5.18
C ALA A 440 -19.64 -1.79 5.21
N ALA A 441 -20.79 -1.57 4.58
CA ALA A 441 -21.82 -2.59 4.43
C ALA A 441 -22.75 -2.29 3.25
N THR A 442 -23.19 -3.34 2.56
CA THR A 442 -24.07 -3.23 1.38
C THR A 442 -25.47 -2.66 1.69
N ASP A 443 -25.89 -2.70 2.95
CA ASP A 443 -27.16 -2.18 3.45
C ASP A 443 -27.06 -0.74 3.97
N LEU A 444 -25.85 -0.18 4.08
CA LEU A 444 -25.66 1.23 4.37
C LEU A 444 -25.88 2.08 3.11
N PRO A 445 -26.55 3.24 3.23
CA PRO A 445 -26.81 4.09 2.08
C PRO A 445 -25.51 4.69 1.54
N THR A 446 -25.52 4.96 0.25
CA THR A 446 -24.47 5.70 -0.46
C THR A 446 -24.56 7.19 -0.18
N ALA A 447 -23.48 7.92 -0.45
CA ALA A 447 -23.48 9.38 -0.28
C ALA A 447 -24.49 10.07 -1.22
N ALA A 448 -24.87 9.47 -2.36
CA ALA A 448 -25.92 10.02 -3.22
C ALA A 448 -27.33 9.77 -2.67
N GLU A 449 -27.59 8.63 -2.04
CA GLU A 449 -28.89 8.32 -1.42
C GLU A 449 -29.18 9.20 -0.21
N LEU A 450 -28.12 9.63 0.49
CA LEU A 450 -28.18 10.59 1.60
C LEU A 450 -28.10 12.07 1.15
N ASP A 451 -28.06 12.35 -0.16
CA ASP A 451 -27.85 13.69 -0.73
C ASP A 451 -26.68 14.49 -0.11
N ILE A 452 -25.57 13.80 0.15
CA ILE A 452 -24.36 14.38 0.74
C ILE A 452 -23.72 15.35 -0.27
N LYS A 453 -23.45 16.57 0.17
CA LYS A 453 -22.78 17.62 -0.62
C LYS A 453 -21.30 17.71 -0.30
N GLU A 454 -20.96 17.55 0.97
CA GLU A 454 -19.58 17.70 1.46
C GLU A 454 -19.20 16.50 2.30
N VAL A 455 -17.94 16.07 2.20
CA VAL A 455 -17.37 14.99 3.01
C VAL A 455 -16.12 15.50 3.70
N VAL A 456 -16.06 15.26 5.01
CA VAL A 456 -14.96 15.54 5.89
C VAL A 456 -14.42 14.21 6.41
N PHE A 457 -13.17 13.91 6.08
CA PHE A 457 -12.52 12.70 6.58
C PHE A 457 -11.68 13.03 7.81
N HIS A 458 -12.05 12.48 8.94
CA HIS A 458 -11.33 12.62 10.20
C HIS A 458 -10.60 11.31 10.54
N GLY A 459 -9.34 11.44 10.96
CA GLY A 459 -8.58 10.37 11.57
C GLY A 459 -8.28 10.70 13.03
N ALA A 460 -8.49 9.75 13.93
CA ALA A 460 -8.02 9.87 15.31
C ALA A 460 -6.50 9.74 15.34
N ALA A 461 -5.77 10.86 15.35
CA ALA A 461 -4.32 10.85 15.14
C ALA A 461 -3.59 10.33 16.39
N GLY A 462 -3.36 9.02 16.47
CA GLY A 462 -2.42 8.42 17.42
C GLY A 462 -2.82 8.54 18.90
N THR A 463 -4.05 8.97 19.22
CA THR A 463 -4.57 9.03 20.58
C THR A 463 -5.66 7.98 20.76
N ARG A 464 -5.41 7.07 21.71
CA ARG A 464 -6.31 5.93 22.02
C ARG A 464 -7.52 6.35 22.84
N GLU A 465 -7.44 7.53 23.44
CA GLU A 465 -8.55 8.22 24.11
C GLU A 465 -8.80 9.50 23.33
N ILE A 466 -9.85 9.52 22.51
CA ILE A 466 -10.35 10.76 21.89
C ILE A 466 -11.11 11.46 23.02
N ARG A 467 -10.50 12.47 23.64
CA ARG A 467 -11.13 13.23 24.72
C ARG A 467 -11.65 14.57 24.21
N ASP A 468 -11.14 15.07 23.07
CA ASP A 468 -11.52 16.38 22.52
C ASP A 468 -11.37 16.48 20.98
N LEU A 469 -11.95 17.52 20.36
CA LEU A 469 -11.86 17.84 18.91
C LEU A 469 -10.41 17.94 18.41
N SER A 470 -9.47 18.31 19.29
CA SER A 470 -8.04 18.44 18.99
C SER A 470 -7.33 17.10 18.76
N ASP A 471 -7.97 15.97 19.10
CA ASP A 471 -7.49 14.61 18.86
C ASP A 471 -7.85 14.08 17.45
N LEU A 472 -8.80 14.73 16.78
CA LEU A 472 -9.18 14.43 15.39
C LEU A 472 -8.41 15.32 14.42
N VAL A 473 -7.62 14.71 13.54
CA VAL A 473 -6.98 15.43 12.44
C VAL A 473 -7.90 15.40 11.23
N LEU A 474 -8.22 16.58 10.70
CA LEU A 474 -8.83 16.71 9.37
C LEU A 474 -7.85 16.15 8.34
N LEU A 475 -8.18 14.99 7.77
CA LEU A 475 -7.36 14.34 6.75
C LEU A 475 -7.65 14.90 5.36
N SER A 476 -8.93 15.15 5.06
CA SER A 476 -9.36 15.77 3.79
C SER A 476 -10.77 16.34 3.88
N HIS A 477 -11.06 17.35 3.06
CA HIS A 477 -12.40 17.90 2.82
C HIS A 477 -12.68 17.93 1.32
N VAL A 478 -13.85 17.45 0.92
CA VAL A 478 -14.26 17.34 -0.49
C VAL A 478 -15.68 17.85 -0.64
N ASP A 479 -15.87 18.85 -1.50
CA ASP A 479 -17.19 19.28 -1.98
C ASP A 479 -17.50 18.59 -3.31
N PHE A 480 -18.60 17.83 -3.36
CA PHE A 480 -19.06 17.13 -4.56
C PHE A 480 -19.57 18.06 -5.65
N ARG A 481 -19.85 19.32 -5.31
CA ARG A 481 -20.25 20.37 -6.26
C ARG A 481 -19.05 21.10 -6.86
N ALA A 482 -17.81 20.66 -6.58
CA ALA A 482 -16.62 21.24 -7.15
C ALA A 482 -15.84 20.22 -8.01
N LYS A 483 -15.26 20.69 -9.12
CA LYS A 483 -14.47 19.90 -10.05
C LYS A 483 -13.19 20.65 -10.43
N GLY A 484 -12.05 20.06 -10.12
CA GLY A 484 -10.74 20.52 -10.59
C GLY A 484 -9.64 19.51 -10.26
N GLY A 485 -8.41 19.88 -10.64
CA GLY A 485 -7.20 19.09 -10.39
C GLY A 485 -6.56 19.41 -9.03
N TYR A 486 -5.68 18.53 -8.59
CA TYR A 486 -4.90 18.70 -7.37
C TYR A 486 -3.41 18.45 -7.65
N GLN A 487 -2.54 19.21 -6.99
CA GLN A 487 -1.10 19.00 -6.98
C GLN A 487 -0.60 19.01 -5.54
N SER A 488 0.17 17.99 -5.14
CA SER A 488 0.70 17.84 -3.78
C SER A 488 -0.36 17.93 -2.67
N GLY A 489 -1.57 17.45 -2.94
CA GLY A 489 -2.67 17.45 -1.99
C GLY A 489 -3.44 18.77 -1.85
N GLN A 490 -3.17 19.76 -2.72
CA GLN A 490 -3.83 21.06 -2.72
C GLN A 490 -4.45 21.34 -4.09
N SER A 491 -5.55 22.10 -4.13
CA SER A 491 -6.23 22.48 -5.37
C SER A 491 -5.24 23.14 -6.33
N HIS A 492 -5.14 22.66 -7.57
CA HIS A 492 -4.22 23.20 -8.58
C HIS A 492 -4.81 23.10 -9.99
N GLY A 493 -4.56 24.11 -10.82
CA GLY A 493 -5.10 24.18 -12.18
C GLY A 493 -6.54 24.70 -12.23
N VAL A 494 -7.28 24.37 -13.28
CA VAL A 494 -8.63 24.91 -13.52
C VAL A 494 -9.67 24.20 -12.66
N TRP A 495 -10.53 25.00 -12.02
CA TRP A 495 -11.59 24.59 -11.12
C TRP A 495 -12.93 25.20 -11.52
N GLU A 496 -13.99 24.42 -11.35
CA GLU A 496 -15.38 24.80 -11.53
C GLU A 496 -16.17 24.43 -10.26
N HIS A 497 -16.95 25.37 -9.75
CA HIS A 497 -17.84 25.20 -8.61
C HIS A 497 -19.28 25.33 -9.09
N TYR A 498 -20.16 24.51 -8.56
CA TYR A 498 -21.56 24.40 -8.94
C TYR A 498 -22.46 24.64 -7.74
N ARG A 499 -23.68 25.12 -7.97
CA ARG A 499 -24.74 25.22 -6.96
C ARG A 499 -25.45 23.89 -6.79
N ASP A 500 -26.35 23.83 -5.80
CA ASP A 500 -27.15 22.64 -5.52
C ASP A 500 -28.08 22.25 -6.69
N ASP A 501 -28.52 23.21 -7.50
CA ASP A 501 -29.31 22.98 -8.71
C ASP A 501 -28.47 22.57 -9.94
N GLY A 502 -27.15 22.47 -9.78
CA GLY A 502 -26.19 22.13 -10.84
C GLY A 502 -25.80 23.30 -11.73
N SER A 503 -26.30 24.52 -11.49
CA SER A 503 -25.85 25.72 -12.20
C SER A 503 -24.40 26.05 -11.84
N LEU A 504 -23.64 26.61 -12.79
CA LEU A 504 -22.26 27.04 -12.55
C LEU A 504 -22.25 28.23 -11.59
N ASP A 505 -21.51 28.12 -10.49
CA ASP A 505 -21.35 29.18 -9.51
C ASP A 505 -20.11 30.02 -9.79
N SER A 506 -18.96 29.36 -9.96
CA SER A 506 -17.70 30.03 -10.21
C SER A 506 -16.71 29.14 -10.94
N LYS A 507 -15.75 29.78 -11.63
CA LYS A 507 -14.68 29.12 -12.36
C LYS A 507 -13.41 29.94 -12.32
N GLY A 508 -12.27 29.28 -12.13
CA GLY A 508 -10.97 29.93 -12.19
C GLY A 508 -9.83 28.95 -12.01
N THR A 509 -8.66 29.46 -11.65
CA THR A 509 -7.47 28.64 -11.42
C THR A 509 -7.06 28.68 -9.95
N TYR A 510 -6.62 27.55 -9.43
CA TYR A 510 -5.93 27.46 -8.15
C TYR A 510 -4.44 27.21 -8.37
N ASP A 511 -3.63 27.77 -7.47
CA ASP A 511 -2.23 27.40 -7.30
C ASP A 511 -1.98 27.02 -5.83
N TYR A 512 -1.69 25.74 -5.58
CA TYR A 512 -1.41 25.20 -4.24
C TYR A 512 -2.46 25.62 -3.19
N GLY A 513 -3.74 25.42 -3.51
CA GLY A 513 -4.87 25.67 -2.61
C GLY A 513 -5.34 27.13 -2.57
N LEU A 514 -4.62 28.07 -3.16
CA LEU A 514 -4.97 29.48 -3.23
C LEU A 514 -5.54 29.85 -4.60
N ARG A 515 -6.59 30.68 -4.65
CA ARG A 515 -7.08 31.21 -5.92
C ARG A 515 -5.97 32.02 -6.59
N HIS A 516 -5.73 31.77 -7.87
CA HIS A 516 -4.70 32.46 -8.64
C HIS A 516 -5.14 32.71 -10.08
N GLY A 517 -4.77 33.85 -10.64
CA GLY A 517 -5.11 34.21 -12.02
C GLY A 517 -6.58 34.58 -12.18
N ALA A 518 -7.11 34.42 -13.39
CA ALA A 518 -8.46 34.88 -13.73
C ALA A 518 -9.56 34.01 -13.10
N TRP A 519 -10.58 34.68 -12.55
CA TRP A 519 -11.76 34.07 -11.96
C TRP A 519 -13.03 34.74 -12.48
N SER A 520 -14.07 33.93 -12.63
CA SER A 520 -15.41 34.33 -13.04
C SER A 520 -16.43 33.73 -12.08
N PHE A 521 -17.38 34.54 -11.64
CA PHE A 521 -18.51 34.17 -10.81
C PHE A 521 -19.79 34.44 -11.58
N TYR A 522 -20.78 33.59 -11.40
CA TYR A 522 -22.01 33.62 -12.18
C TYR A 522 -23.22 33.81 -11.27
N HIS A 523 -24.31 34.37 -11.78
CA HIS A 523 -25.62 34.38 -11.13
C HIS A 523 -26.33 33.03 -11.31
N PRO A 524 -27.39 32.71 -10.54
CA PRO A 524 -28.17 31.48 -10.71
C PRO A 524 -28.74 31.29 -12.13
N ASN A 525 -28.99 32.38 -12.85
CA ASN A 525 -29.45 32.36 -14.23
C ASN A 525 -28.34 32.10 -15.27
N GLY A 526 -27.10 31.89 -14.83
CA GLY A 526 -25.93 31.61 -15.67
C GLY A 526 -25.23 32.84 -16.25
N GLN A 527 -25.72 34.06 -15.99
CA GLN A 527 -25.03 35.29 -16.40
C GLN A 527 -23.84 35.58 -15.49
N LEU A 528 -22.85 36.32 -16.00
CA LEU A 528 -21.68 36.69 -15.20
C LEU A 528 -22.11 37.64 -14.07
N ALA A 529 -21.71 37.35 -12.85
CA ALA A 529 -21.94 38.19 -11.67
C ALA A 529 -20.71 39.05 -11.36
N SER A 530 -19.52 38.47 -11.47
CA SER A 530 -18.27 39.21 -11.37
C SER A 530 -17.12 38.48 -12.05
N GLU A 531 -16.10 39.24 -12.43
CA GLU A 531 -14.84 38.68 -12.94
C GLU A 531 -13.67 39.55 -12.49
N GLY A 532 -12.52 38.91 -12.32
CA GLY A 532 -11.30 39.59 -11.94
C GLY A 532 -10.15 38.60 -11.81
N ARG A 533 -9.09 39.01 -11.12
CA ARG A 533 -7.95 38.15 -10.87
C ARG A 533 -7.71 38.00 -9.37
N PHE A 534 -7.16 36.84 -9.01
CA PHE A 534 -6.63 36.59 -7.68
C PHE A 534 -5.11 36.47 -7.74
N ASP A 535 -4.45 36.93 -6.69
CA ASP A 535 -3.06 36.59 -6.38
C ASP A 535 -2.95 36.11 -4.93
N LEU A 536 -2.27 34.98 -4.72
CA LEU A 536 -2.14 34.32 -3.41
C LEU A 536 -3.45 34.21 -2.61
N GLY A 537 -4.59 34.00 -3.29
CA GLY A 537 -5.91 33.85 -2.65
C GLY A 537 -6.66 35.15 -2.40
N HIS A 538 -6.06 36.30 -2.68
CA HIS A 538 -6.66 37.62 -2.52
C HIS A 538 -7.02 38.25 -3.86
N GLU A 539 -8.09 39.05 -3.89
CA GLU A 539 -8.51 39.78 -5.09
C GLU A 539 -7.41 40.79 -5.48
N HIS A 540 -6.98 40.76 -6.75
CA HIS A 540 -5.87 41.57 -7.24
C HIS A 540 -6.12 42.07 -8.67
N GLY A 541 -5.86 43.35 -8.91
CA GLY A 541 -6.04 44.00 -10.21
C GLY A 541 -7.50 44.38 -10.50
N LEU A 542 -7.83 44.55 -11.77
CA LEU A 542 -9.15 45.02 -12.20
C LEU A 542 -10.24 43.97 -11.97
N TRP A 543 -11.30 44.38 -11.30
CA TRP A 543 -12.53 43.61 -11.11
C TRP A 543 -13.73 44.32 -11.74
N THR A 544 -14.63 43.53 -12.31
CA THR A 544 -15.90 44.00 -12.88
C THR A 544 -17.05 43.20 -12.26
N MET A 545 -18.12 43.90 -11.89
CA MET A 545 -19.34 43.34 -11.30
C MET A 545 -20.55 43.64 -12.19
N TYR A 546 -21.52 42.74 -12.20
CA TYR A 546 -22.68 42.77 -13.08
C TYR A 546 -23.95 42.40 -12.32
N ASP A 547 -25.10 42.94 -12.73
CA ASP A 547 -26.42 42.55 -12.24
C ASP A 547 -26.92 41.25 -12.88
N GLU A 548 -28.09 40.75 -12.45
CA GLU A 548 -28.72 39.54 -13.00
C GLU A 548 -29.17 39.71 -14.46
N ALA A 549 -29.20 40.93 -15.01
CA ALA A 549 -29.51 41.20 -16.42
C ALA A 549 -28.24 41.35 -17.28
N GLY A 550 -27.05 41.28 -16.66
CA GLY A 550 -25.75 41.34 -17.32
C GLY A 550 -25.23 42.77 -17.51
N ASN A 551 -25.89 43.77 -16.92
CA ASN A 551 -25.40 45.15 -16.94
C ASN A 551 -24.32 45.33 -15.89
N ARG A 552 -23.28 46.09 -16.21
CA ARG A 552 -22.22 46.42 -15.25
C ARG A 552 -22.80 47.24 -14.10
N THR A 553 -22.46 46.87 -12.88
CA THR A 553 -22.84 47.57 -11.65
C THR A 553 -21.65 48.23 -10.97
N ALA A 554 -20.46 47.64 -11.12
CA ALA A 554 -19.23 48.25 -10.62
C ALA A 554 -17.99 47.79 -11.38
N HIS A 555 -16.93 48.60 -11.35
CA HIS A 555 -15.58 48.14 -11.63
C HIS A 555 -14.54 48.97 -10.89
N GLY A 556 -13.40 48.37 -10.59
CA GLY A 556 -12.28 49.05 -9.95
C GLY A 556 -11.15 48.08 -9.67
N GLU A 557 -10.09 48.58 -9.04
CA GLU A 557 -8.91 47.78 -8.73
C GLU A 557 -8.98 47.26 -7.29
N PHE A 558 -8.57 46.01 -7.10
CA PHE A 558 -8.30 45.43 -5.80
C PHE A 558 -6.79 45.24 -5.63
N VAL A 559 -6.30 45.46 -4.42
CA VAL A 559 -4.94 45.11 -3.98
C VAL A 559 -5.07 44.36 -2.67
N ASP A 560 -4.59 43.11 -2.64
CA ASP A 560 -4.65 42.20 -1.49
C ASP A 560 -6.05 42.08 -0.87
N GLY A 561 -7.08 42.06 -1.71
CA GLY A 561 -8.48 41.93 -1.29
C GLY A 561 -9.17 43.22 -0.88
N GLN A 562 -8.49 44.37 -0.95
CA GLN A 562 -9.04 45.67 -0.59
C GLN A 562 -9.19 46.58 -1.81
N LYS A 563 -10.26 47.35 -1.88
CA LYS A 563 -10.50 48.32 -2.96
C LYS A 563 -9.42 49.39 -2.94
N GLU A 564 -8.76 49.57 -4.07
CA GLU A 564 -7.72 50.56 -4.28
C GLU A 564 -8.02 51.37 -5.56
N GLY A 565 -7.70 52.66 -5.54
CA GLY A 565 -7.84 53.52 -6.70
C GLY A 565 -9.29 53.88 -7.05
N THR A 566 -9.52 54.28 -8.30
CA THR A 566 -10.84 54.77 -8.72
C THR A 566 -11.81 53.63 -9.01
N TRP A 567 -12.85 53.53 -8.21
CA TRP A 567 -13.99 52.67 -8.43
C TRP A 567 -15.11 53.43 -9.13
N THR A 568 -15.75 52.76 -10.08
CA THR A 568 -16.94 53.27 -10.78
C THR A 568 -18.13 52.39 -10.44
N PHE A 569 -19.28 53.01 -10.17
CA PHE A 569 -20.54 52.32 -9.90
C PHE A 569 -21.62 52.79 -10.86
N TRP A 570 -22.44 51.87 -11.34
CA TRP A 570 -23.61 52.13 -12.17
C TRP A 570 -24.87 51.71 -11.42
N TYR A 571 -25.90 52.55 -11.52
CA TYR A 571 -27.18 52.32 -10.86
C TYR A 571 -28.26 52.00 -11.89
N GLU A 572 -29.32 51.30 -11.47
CA GLU A 572 -30.43 50.89 -12.34
C GLU A 572 -31.10 52.05 -13.09
N ASN A 573 -31.04 53.27 -12.54
CA ASN A 573 -31.59 54.47 -13.19
C ASN A 573 -30.70 55.04 -14.31
N GLY A 574 -29.59 54.37 -14.65
CA GLY A 574 -28.60 54.81 -15.64
C GLY A 574 -27.59 55.84 -15.12
N GLY A 575 -27.66 56.20 -13.83
CA GLY A 575 -26.68 57.05 -13.17
C GLY A 575 -25.34 56.33 -12.96
N MET A 576 -24.26 57.10 -12.88
CA MET A 576 -22.91 56.61 -12.58
C MET A 576 -22.27 57.48 -11.49
N SER A 577 -21.53 56.85 -10.58
CA SER A 577 -20.68 57.54 -9.60
C SER A 577 -19.26 56.98 -9.64
N THR A 578 -18.29 57.78 -9.23
CA THR A 578 -16.91 57.35 -9.04
C THR A 578 -16.43 57.72 -7.65
N GLY A 579 -15.66 56.83 -7.01
CA GLY A 579 -15.01 57.10 -5.73
C GLY A 579 -13.56 56.63 -5.76
N PHE A 580 -12.64 57.37 -5.15
CA PHE A 580 -11.27 56.92 -4.96
C PHE A 580 -11.18 56.17 -3.63
N PHE A 581 -10.75 54.92 -3.66
CA PHE A 581 -10.61 54.07 -2.49
C PHE A 581 -9.14 53.85 -2.16
N LYS A 582 -8.87 53.76 -0.87
CA LYS A 582 -7.58 53.30 -0.35
C LYS A 582 -7.86 52.40 0.85
N ASP A 583 -7.34 51.19 0.82
CA ASP A 583 -7.54 50.21 1.90
C ASP A 583 -9.05 50.04 2.27
N ASP A 584 -9.91 49.91 1.24
CA ASP A 584 -11.39 49.87 1.33
C ASP A 584 -12.09 51.16 1.81
N GLU A 585 -11.34 52.18 2.25
CA GLU A 585 -11.91 53.45 2.67
C GLU A 585 -12.05 54.41 1.48
N LEU A 586 -13.23 55.02 1.35
CA LEU A 586 -13.46 56.09 0.38
C LEU A 586 -12.67 57.34 0.81
N VAL A 587 -11.67 57.70 0.01
CA VAL A 587 -10.87 58.91 0.19
C VAL A 587 -11.47 59.99 -0.70
N ASN A 588 -12.03 61.02 -0.05
CA ASN A 588 -12.62 62.19 -0.73
C ASN A 588 -11.58 63.13 -1.32
#